data_AF-A0A947IET4-F1
#
_entry.id   AF-A0A947IET4-F1
#
_cell.length_a   1.000
_cell.length_b   1.000
_cell.length_c   1.000
_cell.angle_alpha   90.00
_cell.angle_beta   90.00
_cell.angle_gamma   90.00
#
_symmetry.space_group_name_H-M   'P 1'
#
loop_
_entity.id
_entity.type
_entity.pdbx_description
1 polymer ?
#
loop_
_entity_poly.entity_id
_entity_poly.type
_entity_poly.pdbx_seq_one_letter_code
_entity_poly.pdbx_strand_id
1 'polypeptide(L)'
;AFFVLTTDREQALRPTVRSRCQRLAVPPLDSEEIAAALTQSGSDAARSQISAAISGGSLAHARALAEGDVGRIQEHVINYLKAAASCDPLKLPEASETLRDTGSLPPDTSLELLKMLFRDVALRRLGETPLTFRESEKVLDGILKAFPQADIDAAVQIVDECMNHLARGYTENFSLFTLAIRLRDCLGPRTAVKRATSRTVDV
;
A
#
# COMPACT_ATOMS: atom_id res chain seq x y z
N ALA A 1 -40.21 -13.35 -9.09
CA ALA A 1 -39.25 -12.24 -8.86
C ALA A 1 -38.07 -12.79 -8.09
N PHE A 2 -36.85 -12.50 -8.51
CA PHE A 2 -35.63 -12.90 -7.83
C PHE A 2 -35.00 -11.67 -7.16
N PHE A 3 -34.38 -11.87 -6.00
CA PHE A 3 -33.60 -10.85 -5.31
C PHE A 3 -32.13 -11.27 -5.35
N VAL A 4 -31.25 -10.33 -5.68
CA VAL A 4 -29.79 -10.52 -5.64
C VAL A 4 -29.24 -9.56 -4.60
N LEU A 5 -28.49 -10.10 -3.64
CA LEU A 5 -27.87 -9.33 -2.56
C LEU A 5 -26.35 -9.50 -2.65
N THR A 6 -25.61 -8.39 -2.56
CA THR A 6 -24.15 -8.39 -2.54
C THR A 6 -23.65 -7.82 -1.21
N THR A 7 -22.56 -8.39 -0.69
CA THR A 7 -21.88 -7.90 0.52
C THR A 7 -20.43 -8.34 0.50
N ASP A 8 -19.54 -7.48 1.00
CA ASP A 8 -18.14 -7.77 1.31
C ASP A 8 -17.95 -8.28 2.76
N ARG A 9 -18.99 -8.16 3.61
CA ARG A 9 -18.98 -8.47 5.04
C ARG A 9 -20.19 -9.31 5.44
N GLU A 10 -20.19 -10.58 5.05
CA GLU A 10 -21.31 -11.51 5.36
C GLU A 10 -21.63 -11.58 6.86
N GLN A 11 -20.62 -11.45 7.72
CA GLN A 11 -20.78 -11.50 9.18
C GLN A 11 -21.54 -10.27 9.74
N ALA A 12 -21.54 -9.15 9.03
CA ALA A 12 -22.31 -7.97 9.40
C ALA A 12 -23.80 -8.11 9.06
N LEU A 13 -24.17 -9.09 8.22
CA LEU A 13 -25.57 -9.36 7.89
C LEU A 13 -26.28 -10.04 9.06
N ARG A 14 -27.52 -9.61 9.30
CA ARG A 14 -28.38 -10.22 10.31
C ARG A 14 -28.58 -11.72 10.02
N PRO A 15 -28.59 -12.58 11.05
CA PRO A 15 -28.82 -14.02 10.87
C PRO A 15 -30.10 -14.35 10.08
N THR A 16 -31.14 -13.54 10.25
CA THR A 16 -32.44 -13.72 9.57
C THR A 16 -32.36 -13.52 8.06
N VAL A 17 -31.52 -12.60 7.57
CA VAL A 17 -31.25 -12.43 6.13
C VAL A 17 -30.41 -13.59 5.62
N ARG A 18 -29.35 -13.97 6.36
CA ARG A 18 -28.45 -15.07 5.99
C ARG A 18 -29.16 -16.42 5.87
N SER A 19 -30.20 -16.66 6.68
CA SER A 19 -30.97 -17.91 6.66
C SER A 19 -31.88 -18.08 5.45
N ARG A 20 -32.19 -17.00 4.73
CA ARG A 20 -33.15 -16.97 3.61
C ARG A 20 -32.49 -16.77 2.24
N CYS A 21 -31.19 -16.54 2.21
CA CYS A 21 -30.43 -16.33 0.97
C CYS A 21 -29.55 -17.54 0.66
N GLN A 22 -29.56 -18.00 -0.60
CA GLN A 22 -28.54 -18.92 -1.10
C GLN A 22 -27.20 -18.19 -1.17
N ARG A 23 -26.15 -18.80 -0.63
CA ARG A 23 -24.80 -18.25 -0.69
C ARG A 23 -24.14 -18.63 -2.00
N LEU A 24 -23.63 -17.63 -2.70
CA LEU A 24 -22.77 -17.78 -3.87
C LEU A 24 -21.49 -17.01 -3.54
N ALA A 25 -20.40 -17.73 -3.27
CA ALA A 25 -19.11 -17.12 -3.03
C ALA A 25 -18.46 -16.72 -4.36
N VAL A 26 -18.03 -15.47 -4.46
CA VAL A 26 -17.23 -14.98 -5.58
C VAL A 26 -15.82 -14.77 -5.02
N PRO A 27 -14.92 -15.76 -5.15
CA PRO A 27 -13.55 -15.59 -4.68
C PRO A 27 -12.83 -14.51 -5.51
N PRO A 28 -11.80 -13.87 -4.94
CA PRO A 28 -10.90 -13.02 -5.72
C PRO A 28 -10.29 -13.81 -6.87
N LEU A 29 -10.08 -13.15 -8.02
CA LEU A 29 -9.42 -13.75 -9.17
C LEU A 29 -7.92 -13.90 -8.90
N ASP A 30 -7.30 -14.90 -9.53
CA ASP A 30 -5.85 -15.03 -9.47
C ASP A 30 -5.17 -13.88 -10.24
N SER A 31 -3.99 -13.45 -9.79
CA SER A 31 -3.22 -12.42 -10.45
C SER A 31 -2.86 -12.80 -11.89
N GLU A 32 -2.65 -14.09 -12.19
CA GLU A 32 -2.41 -14.56 -13.57
C GLU A 32 -3.64 -14.37 -14.46
N GLU A 33 -4.84 -14.69 -13.96
CA GLU A 33 -6.10 -14.51 -14.70
C GLU A 33 -6.37 -13.03 -14.99
N ILE A 34 -6.14 -12.16 -13.99
CA ILE A 34 -6.28 -10.72 -14.15
C ILE A 34 -5.28 -10.17 -15.17
N ALA A 35 -4.00 -10.56 -15.07
CA ALA A 35 -2.97 -10.10 -15.98
C ALA A 35 -3.26 -10.52 -17.43
N ALA A 36 -3.74 -11.75 -17.64
CA ALA A 36 -4.17 -12.24 -18.94
C ALA A 36 -5.36 -11.43 -19.48
N ALA A 37 -6.37 -11.16 -18.64
CA ALA A 37 -7.54 -10.37 -19.03
C ALA A 37 -7.18 -8.92 -19.40
N LEU A 38 -6.26 -8.29 -18.68
CA LEU A 38 -5.76 -6.95 -18.99
C LEU A 38 -4.97 -6.93 -20.30
N THR A 39 -4.07 -7.90 -20.50
CA THR A 39 -3.27 -8.01 -21.73
C THR A 39 -4.18 -8.22 -22.94
N GLN A 40 -5.20 -9.07 -22.80
CA GLN A 40 -6.19 -9.31 -23.86
C GLN A 40 -7.07 -8.08 -24.15
N SER A 41 -7.20 -7.17 -23.19
CA SER A 41 -7.89 -5.88 -23.34
C SER A 41 -7.00 -4.77 -23.92
N GLY A 42 -5.74 -5.08 -24.26
CA GLY A 42 -4.80 -4.15 -24.91
C GLY A 42 -3.79 -3.46 -23.99
N SER A 43 -3.74 -3.81 -22.71
CA SER A 43 -2.68 -3.33 -21.81
C SER A 43 -1.34 -4.04 -22.08
N ASP A 44 -0.22 -3.34 -21.87
CA ASP A 44 1.10 -3.95 -21.92
C ASP A 44 1.26 -5.08 -20.87
N ALA A 45 2.05 -6.11 -21.17
CA ALA A 45 2.19 -7.28 -20.32
C ALA A 45 2.83 -6.96 -18.95
N ALA A 46 3.84 -6.07 -18.92
CA ALA A 46 4.48 -5.68 -17.66
C ALA A 46 3.51 -4.86 -16.79
N ARG A 47 2.78 -3.93 -17.41
CA ARG A 47 1.74 -3.15 -16.73
C ARG A 47 0.62 -4.05 -16.20
N SER A 48 0.18 -5.01 -17.00
CA SER A 48 -0.86 -5.97 -16.62
C SER A 48 -0.46 -6.80 -15.40
N GLN A 49 0.78 -7.28 -15.34
CA GLN A 49 1.29 -8.02 -14.18
C GLN A 49 1.33 -7.15 -12.91
N ILE A 50 1.80 -5.91 -13.03
CA ILE A 50 1.90 -4.99 -11.89
C ILE A 50 0.49 -4.63 -11.38
N SER A 51 -0.41 -4.23 -12.28
CA SER A 51 -1.80 -3.91 -11.94
C SER A 51 -2.53 -5.10 -11.33
N ALA A 52 -2.31 -6.32 -11.84
CA ALA A 52 -2.88 -7.53 -11.26
C ALA A 52 -2.37 -7.80 -9.85
N ALA A 53 -1.06 -7.66 -9.61
CA ALA A 53 -0.45 -7.87 -8.30
C ALA A 53 -0.99 -6.89 -7.25
N ILE A 54 -1.23 -5.64 -7.64
CA ILE A 54 -1.76 -4.60 -6.73
C ILE A 54 -3.27 -4.78 -6.50
N SER A 55 -4.01 -5.27 -7.50
CA SER A 55 -5.47 -5.24 -7.51
C SER A 55 -6.20 -6.06 -6.43
N GLY A 56 -5.49 -6.88 -5.67
CA GLY A 56 -6.08 -7.74 -4.63
C GLY A 56 -7.15 -8.70 -5.16
N GLY A 57 -7.08 -9.10 -6.43
CA GLY A 57 -8.06 -9.98 -7.08
C GLY A 57 -9.25 -9.27 -7.73
N SER A 58 -9.28 -7.93 -7.74
CA SER A 58 -10.33 -7.12 -8.36
C SER A 58 -9.96 -6.72 -9.79
N LEU A 59 -10.55 -7.37 -10.79
CA LEU A 59 -10.32 -7.02 -12.21
C LEU A 59 -10.67 -5.56 -12.53
N ALA A 60 -11.75 -5.03 -11.94
CA ALA A 60 -12.14 -3.64 -12.13
C ALA A 60 -11.07 -2.67 -11.59
N HIS A 61 -10.52 -2.98 -10.42
CA HIS A 61 -9.44 -2.18 -9.84
C HIS A 61 -8.15 -2.32 -10.66
N ALA A 62 -7.83 -3.54 -11.11
CA ALA A 62 -6.68 -3.80 -11.98
C ALA A 62 -6.75 -3.00 -13.29
N ARG A 63 -7.94 -2.86 -13.89
CA ARG A 63 -8.16 -2.02 -15.08
C ARG A 63 -7.88 -0.55 -14.79
N ALA A 64 -8.43 -0.02 -13.70
CA ALA A 64 -8.17 1.35 -13.29
C ALA A 64 -6.66 1.61 -13.11
N LEU A 65 -5.95 0.69 -12.46
CA LEU A 65 -4.49 0.73 -12.30
C LEU A 65 -3.75 0.64 -13.65
N ALA A 66 -4.23 -0.18 -14.57
CA ALA A 66 -3.64 -0.35 -15.89
C ALA A 66 -3.90 0.85 -16.82
N GLU A 67 -4.80 1.76 -16.46
CA GLU A 67 -5.07 3.01 -17.19
C GLU A 67 -4.42 4.21 -16.50
N GLY A 68 -4.37 4.24 -15.17
CA GLY A 68 -3.85 5.34 -14.36
C GLY A 68 -2.33 5.36 -14.15
N ASP A 69 -1.83 6.48 -13.64
CA ASP A 69 -0.41 6.70 -13.36
C ASP A 69 0.00 6.13 -12.00
N VAL A 70 0.19 4.81 -11.95
CA VAL A 70 0.61 4.09 -10.74
C VAL A 70 1.99 4.54 -10.26
N GLY A 71 2.89 4.91 -11.19
CA GLY A 71 4.24 5.36 -10.86
C GLY A 71 4.23 6.62 -9.99
N ARG A 72 3.39 7.60 -10.32
CA ARG A 72 3.20 8.80 -9.49
C ARG A 72 2.73 8.46 -8.08
N ILE A 73 1.81 7.50 -7.94
CA ILE A 73 1.31 7.12 -6.60
C ILE A 73 2.38 6.36 -5.81
N GLN A 74 3.21 5.54 -6.46
CA GLN A 74 4.37 4.92 -5.81
C GLN A 74 5.34 5.97 -5.28
N GLU A 75 5.60 7.05 -6.02
CA GLU A 75 6.42 8.17 -5.53
C GLU A 75 5.82 8.85 -4.30
N HIS A 76 4.50 9.11 -4.31
CA HIS A 76 3.79 9.68 -3.17
C HIS A 76 3.88 8.80 -1.92
N VAL A 77 3.70 7.49 -2.09
CA VAL A 77 3.85 6.48 -1.02
C VAL A 77 5.27 6.51 -0.44
N ILE A 78 6.29 6.55 -1.30
CA ILE A 78 7.69 6.60 -0.86
C ILE A 78 7.99 7.91 -0.12
N ASN A 79 7.48 9.04 -0.59
CA ASN A 79 7.69 10.34 0.04
C ASN A 79 7.00 10.44 1.40
N TYR A 80 5.78 9.92 1.50
CA TYR A 80 5.06 9.80 2.76
C TYR A 80 5.79 8.90 3.75
N LEU A 81 6.27 7.73 3.34
CA LEU A 81 7.04 6.85 4.21
C LEU A 81 8.34 7.52 4.69
N LYS A 82 9.04 8.28 3.83
CA LYS A 82 10.22 9.06 4.23
C LYS A 82 9.88 10.10 5.29
N ALA A 83 8.78 10.85 5.11
CA ALA A 83 8.33 11.87 6.08
C ALA A 83 7.96 11.23 7.42
N ALA A 84 7.22 10.12 7.40
CA ALA A 84 6.87 9.32 8.57
C ALA A 84 8.12 8.77 9.28
N ALA A 85 9.08 8.22 8.54
CA ALA A 85 10.33 7.68 9.08
C ALA A 85 11.21 8.72 9.77
N SER A 86 11.10 10.01 9.42
CA SER A 86 11.77 11.11 10.11
C SER A 86 10.90 11.81 11.16
N CYS A 87 9.59 11.50 11.24
CA CYS A 87 8.60 12.31 11.96
C CYS A 87 8.78 13.82 11.70
N ASP A 88 9.01 14.19 10.44
CA ASP A 88 9.31 15.58 10.07
C ASP A 88 8.00 16.38 10.01
N PRO A 89 7.72 17.28 10.98
CA PRO A 89 6.44 17.99 11.05
C PRO A 89 6.26 19.00 9.91
N LEU A 90 7.34 19.38 9.21
CA LEU A 90 7.29 20.32 8.10
C LEU A 90 6.95 19.60 6.79
N LYS A 91 7.42 18.35 6.62
CA LYS A 91 7.19 17.56 5.39
C LYS A 91 5.92 16.72 5.44
N LEU A 92 5.51 16.31 6.64
CA LEU A 92 4.39 15.40 6.79
C LEU A 92 3.05 15.95 6.28
N PRO A 93 2.71 17.25 6.41
CA PRO A 93 1.50 17.81 5.82
C PRO A 93 1.46 17.69 4.30
N GLU A 94 2.51 18.12 3.61
CA GLU A 94 2.64 18.04 2.15
C GLU A 94 2.66 16.58 1.66
N ALA A 95 3.38 15.71 2.36
CA ALA A 95 3.42 14.29 2.03
C ALA A 95 2.05 13.61 2.23
N SER A 96 1.26 14.03 3.21
CA SER A 96 -0.09 13.52 3.44
C SER A 96 -1.07 14.03 2.37
N GLU A 97 -0.90 15.26 1.90
CA GLU A 97 -1.70 15.83 0.83
C GLU A 97 -1.43 15.13 -0.50
N THR A 98 -0.16 14.96 -0.87
CA THR A 98 0.23 14.22 -2.08
C THR A 98 -0.18 12.75 -2.01
N LEU A 99 -0.11 12.10 -0.84
CA LEU A 99 -0.58 10.71 -0.67
C LEU A 99 -2.09 10.55 -1.00
N ARG A 100 -2.90 11.58 -0.76
CA ARG A 100 -4.33 11.56 -1.11
C ARG A 100 -4.60 11.83 -2.59
N ASP A 101 -3.63 12.40 -3.29
CA ASP A 101 -3.78 12.76 -4.70
C ASP A 101 -3.56 11.53 -5.59
N THR A 102 -4.60 10.69 -5.68
CA THR A 102 -4.64 9.48 -6.53
C THR A 102 -5.03 9.76 -7.98
N GLY A 103 -5.28 11.03 -8.35
CA GLY A 103 -5.74 11.41 -9.68
C GLY A 103 -7.10 10.77 -10.00
N SER A 104 -7.17 9.98 -11.08
CA SER A 104 -8.38 9.23 -11.47
C SER A 104 -8.52 7.87 -10.79
N LEU A 105 -7.50 7.42 -10.05
CA LEU A 105 -7.53 6.14 -9.34
C LEU A 105 -8.37 6.25 -8.07
N PRO A 106 -8.92 5.12 -7.57
CA PRO A 106 -9.62 5.09 -6.29
C PRO A 106 -8.80 5.72 -5.15
N PRO A 107 -9.44 6.43 -4.21
CA PRO A 107 -8.73 7.17 -3.16
C PRO A 107 -7.87 6.27 -2.25
N ASP A 108 -8.27 5.01 -2.08
CA ASP A 108 -7.56 4.06 -1.22
C ASP A 108 -6.29 3.46 -1.87
N THR A 109 -6.08 3.70 -3.17
CA THR A 109 -4.99 3.12 -3.96
C THR A 109 -3.61 3.40 -3.36
N SER A 110 -3.40 4.60 -2.80
CA SER A 110 -2.12 4.96 -2.19
C SER A 110 -1.83 4.17 -0.91
N LEU A 111 -2.84 3.89 -0.09
CA LEU A 111 -2.70 3.07 1.11
C LEU A 111 -2.52 1.59 0.76
N GLU A 112 -3.18 1.10 -0.28
CA GLU A 112 -2.94 -0.25 -0.81
C GLU A 112 -1.51 -0.41 -1.33
N LEU A 113 -1.00 0.58 -2.07
CA LEU A 113 0.40 0.61 -2.50
C LEU A 113 1.38 0.70 -1.32
N LEU A 114 1.02 1.41 -0.25
CA LEU A 114 1.82 1.44 0.98
C LEU A 114 1.87 0.06 1.65
N LYS A 115 0.77 -0.70 1.70
CA LYS A 115 0.79 -2.10 2.15
C LYS A 115 1.67 -2.98 1.25
N MET A 116 1.55 -2.81 -0.06
CA MET A 116 2.33 -3.56 -1.04
C MET A 116 3.83 -3.24 -0.92
N LEU A 117 4.19 -2.00 -0.60
CA LEU A 117 5.58 -1.63 -0.31
C LEU A 117 6.13 -2.42 0.89
N PHE A 118 5.36 -2.53 1.98
CA PHE A 118 5.77 -3.32 3.14
C PHE A 118 5.88 -4.82 2.81
N ARG A 119 4.94 -5.38 2.05
CA ARG A 119 5.05 -6.75 1.51
C ARG A 119 6.35 -6.94 0.72
N ASP A 120 6.68 -6.03 -0.17
CA ASP A 120 7.90 -6.10 -0.96
C ASP A 120 9.16 -5.95 -0.10
N VAL A 121 9.14 -5.14 0.97
CA VAL A 121 10.23 -5.08 1.96
C VAL A 121 10.42 -6.44 2.66
N ALA A 122 9.33 -7.12 3.03
CA ALA A 122 9.40 -8.46 3.61
C ALA A 122 9.95 -9.51 2.63
N LEU A 123 9.44 -9.54 1.38
CA LEU A 123 9.94 -10.44 0.34
C LEU A 123 11.42 -10.18 0.05
N ARG A 124 11.81 -8.90 -0.07
CA ARG A 124 13.20 -8.50 -0.30
C ARG A 124 14.12 -8.93 0.85
N ARG A 125 13.65 -8.90 2.09
CA ARG A 125 14.39 -9.41 3.27
C ARG A 125 14.66 -10.91 3.18
N LEU A 126 13.73 -11.66 2.58
CA LEU A 126 13.85 -13.11 2.35
C LEU A 126 14.60 -13.47 1.05
N GLY A 127 14.85 -12.49 0.18
CA GLY A 127 15.45 -12.72 -1.14
C GLY A 127 14.44 -13.25 -2.19
N GLU A 128 13.14 -13.08 -1.93
CA GLU A 128 12.06 -13.62 -2.75
C GLU A 128 11.61 -12.63 -3.84
N THR A 129 11.07 -13.17 -4.94
CA THR A 129 10.56 -12.43 -6.11
C THR A 129 9.26 -13.10 -6.62
N PRO A 130 8.39 -12.42 -7.41
CA PRO A 130 8.51 -11.06 -7.93
C PRO A 130 8.11 -9.95 -6.93
N LEU A 131 8.78 -8.80 -7.05
CA LEU A 131 8.42 -7.57 -6.35
C LEU A 131 7.52 -6.70 -7.24
N THR A 132 6.73 -5.84 -6.60
CA THR A 132 5.85 -4.85 -7.23
C THR A 132 6.59 -3.55 -7.50
N PHE A 133 7.43 -3.10 -6.55
CA PHE A 133 8.28 -1.93 -6.60
C PHE A 133 9.65 -2.23 -7.24
N ARG A 134 9.67 -2.93 -8.39
CA ARG A 134 10.92 -3.38 -9.07
C ARG A 134 11.84 -2.22 -9.46
N GLU A 135 11.27 -1.12 -9.92
CA GLU A 135 12.03 0.06 -10.32
C GLU A 135 12.58 0.84 -9.11
N SER A 136 12.10 0.52 -7.91
CA SER A 136 12.45 1.16 -6.64
C SER A 136 13.25 0.25 -5.71
N GLU A 137 14.00 -0.72 -6.22
CA GLU A 137 14.85 -1.63 -5.42
C GLU A 137 15.78 -0.88 -4.45
N LYS A 138 16.36 0.25 -4.88
CA LYS A 138 17.21 1.08 -4.02
C LYS A 138 16.46 1.61 -2.79
N VAL A 139 15.15 1.86 -2.90
CA VAL A 139 14.30 2.28 -1.79
C VAL A 139 14.08 1.13 -0.83
N LEU A 140 13.75 -0.06 -1.33
CA LEU A 140 13.58 -1.27 -0.52
C LEU A 140 14.86 -1.60 0.27
N ASP A 141 16.00 -1.61 -0.42
CA ASP A 141 17.31 -1.83 0.20
C ASP A 141 17.66 -0.72 1.20
N GLY A 142 17.29 0.53 0.89
CA GLY A 142 17.45 1.67 1.79
C GLY A 142 16.65 1.53 3.08
N ILE A 143 15.40 1.06 3.00
CA ILE A 143 14.55 0.79 4.16
C ILE A 143 15.17 -0.33 5.01
N LEU A 144 15.56 -1.45 4.41
CA LEU A 144 16.17 -2.58 5.14
C LEU A 144 17.48 -2.19 5.81
N LYS A 145 18.31 -1.36 5.17
CA LYS A 145 19.56 -0.84 5.76
C LYS A 145 19.30 0.12 6.92
N ALA A 146 18.35 1.04 6.74
CA ALA A 146 18.03 2.07 7.74
C ALA A 146 17.26 1.50 8.94
N PHE A 147 16.42 0.49 8.72
CA PHE A 147 15.49 -0.09 9.67
C PHE A 147 15.54 -1.63 9.62
N PRO A 148 16.67 -2.26 10.02
CA PRO A 148 16.86 -3.71 9.91
C PRO A 148 15.88 -4.50 10.78
N GLN A 149 15.41 -3.90 11.88
CA GLN A 149 14.46 -4.50 12.83
C GLN A 149 13.02 -4.00 12.64
N ALA A 150 12.69 -3.43 11.48
CA ALA A 150 11.34 -2.99 11.21
C ALA A 150 10.35 -4.17 11.30
N ASP A 151 9.29 -3.97 12.08
CA ASP A 151 8.15 -4.87 12.19
C ASP A 151 7.19 -4.60 11.02
N ILE A 152 7.35 -5.41 9.97
CA ILE A 152 6.63 -5.24 8.72
C ILE A 152 5.17 -5.68 8.87
N ASP A 153 4.91 -6.72 9.65
CA ASP A 153 3.55 -7.23 9.88
C ASP A 153 2.73 -6.20 10.67
N ALA A 154 3.31 -5.61 11.72
CA ALA A 154 2.68 -4.51 12.44
C ALA A 154 2.44 -3.30 11.54
N ALA A 155 3.39 -2.94 10.66
CA ALA A 155 3.21 -1.83 9.74
C ALA A 155 2.01 -2.06 8.78
N VAL A 156 1.87 -3.27 8.23
CA VAL A 156 0.72 -3.63 7.38
C VAL A 156 -0.59 -3.52 8.13
N GLN A 157 -0.65 -4.02 9.37
CA GLN A 157 -1.86 -3.94 10.21
C GLN A 157 -2.28 -2.49 10.48
N ILE A 158 -1.32 -1.60 10.74
CA ILE A 158 -1.62 -0.18 11.02
C ILE A 158 -2.14 0.54 9.76
N VAL A 159 -1.66 0.17 8.57
CA VAL A 159 -2.21 0.69 7.31
C VAL A 159 -3.65 0.20 7.13
N ASP A 160 -3.94 -1.09 7.40
CA ASP A 160 -5.30 -1.64 7.34
C ASP A 160 -6.26 -0.97 8.34
N GLU A 161 -5.80 -0.68 9.55
CA GLU A 161 -6.56 0.09 10.53
C GLU A 161 -6.86 1.50 10.01
N CYS A 162 -5.88 2.16 9.39
CA CYS A 162 -6.08 3.48 8.80
C CYS A 162 -7.13 3.44 7.67
N MET A 163 -7.04 2.49 6.75
CA MET A 163 -8.04 2.29 5.68
C MET A 163 -9.44 2.08 6.28
N ASN A 164 -9.56 1.27 7.33
CA ASN A 164 -10.83 1.06 8.03
C ASN A 164 -11.37 2.33 8.70
N HIS A 165 -10.51 3.19 9.25
CA HIS A 165 -10.94 4.48 9.78
C HIS A 165 -11.45 5.40 8.68
N LEU A 166 -10.75 5.49 7.54
CA LEU A 166 -11.18 6.30 6.41
C LEU A 166 -12.53 5.82 5.85
N ALA A 167 -12.70 4.50 5.67
CA ALA A 167 -13.97 3.91 5.23
C ALA A 167 -15.15 4.19 6.19
N ARG A 168 -14.86 4.50 7.46
CA ARG A 168 -15.86 4.88 8.49
C ARG A 168 -16.11 6.38 8.57
N GLY A 169 -15.48 7.19 7.71
CA GLY A 169 -15.66 8.65 7.63
C GLY A 169 -14.86 9.45 8.64
N TYR A 170 -13.76 8.91 9.18
CA TYR A 170 -12.85 9.68 10.03
C TYR A 170 -12.10 10.74 9.20
N THR A 171 -11.69 11.83 9.84
CA THR A 171 -10.95 12.91 9.16
C THR A 171 -9.64 12.40 8.57
N GLU A 172 -9.46 12.59 7.25
CA GLU A 172 -8.32 12.07 6.50
C GLU A 172 -6.98 12.56 7.04
N ASN A 173 -6.86 13.88 7.26
CA ASN A 173 -5.63 14.48 7.81
C ASN A 173 -5.21 13.79 9.12
N PHE A 174 -6.12 13.72 10.10
CA PHE A 174 -5.81 13.13 11.39
C PHE A 174 -5.46 11.64 11.29
N SER A 175 -6.16 10.91 10.42
CA SER A 175 -5.90 9.48 10.17
C SER A 175 -4.50 9.27 9.59
N LEU A 176 -4.09 10.10 8.61
CA LEU A 176 -2.77 10.05 8.02
C LEU A 176 -1.66 10.56 8.96
N PHE A 177 -1.90 11.55 9.81
CA PHE A 177 -0.93 11.94 10.83
C PHE A 177 -0.71 10.81 11.85
N THR A 178 -1.79 10.17 12.30
CA THR A 178 -1.73 9.05 13.23
C THR A 178 -1.01 7.85 12.60
N LEU A 179 -1.31 7.56 11.33
CA LEU A 179 -0.64 6.52 10.55
C LEU A 179 0.88 6.77 10.50
N ALA A 180 1.32 7.99 10.19
CA ALA A 180 2.73 8.31 10.10
C ALA A 180 3.49 8.11 11.43
N ILE A 181 2.90 8.53 12.54
CA ILE A 181 3.48 8.33 13.89
C ILE A 181 3.58 6.84 14.19
N ARG A 182 2.52 6.08 13.98
CA ARG A 182 2.51 4.64 14.28
C ARG A 182 3.44 3.85 13.35
N LEU A 183 3.56 4.24 12.08
CA LEU A 183 4.54 3.65 11.17
C LEU A 183 5.98 3.91 11.64
N ARG A 184 6.26 5.09 12.20
CA ARG A 184 7.59 5.37 12.78
C ARG A 184 7.93 4.37 13.87
N ASP A 185 6.97 4.05 14.74
CA ASP A 185 7.14 3.09 15.84
C ASP A 185 7.43 1.68 15.29
N CYS A 186 6.69 1.24 14.26
CA CYS A 186 6.93 -0.04 13.59
C CYS A 186 8.30 -0.14 12.91
N LEU A 187 8.79 0.95 12.31
CA LEU A 187 10.12 0.99 11.70
C LEU A 187 11.24 0.87 12.74
N GLY A 188 10.97 1.22 14.00
CA GLY A 188 11.93 1.11 15.10
C GLY A 188 13.13 2.07 14.96
N PRO A 189 14.24 1.78 15.68
CA PRO A 189 15.40 2.66 15.70
C PRO A 189 16.10 2.67 14.34
N ARG A 190 16.46 3.88 13.89
CA ARG A 190 17.24 4.06 12.66
C ARG A 190 18.71 3.72 12.94
N THR A 191 19.34 2.93 12.09
CA THR A 191 20.79 2.70 12.17
C THR A 191 21.54 4.02 12.03
N ALA A 192 22.49 4.26 12.93
CA ALA A 192 23.32 5.47 12.89
C ALA A 192 24.19 5.47 11.63
N VAL A 193 24.02 6.49 10.78
CA VAL A 193 24.94 6.74 9.68
C VAL A 193 26.27 7.16 10.31
N LYS A 194 27.35 6.39 10.09
CA LYS A 194 28.72 6.83 10.41
C LYS A 194 28.99 8.13 9.62
N ARG A 195 28.74 9.29 10.22
CA ARG A 195 29.26 10.56 9.70
C ARG A 195 30.77 10.51 9.87
N ALA A 196 31.51 10.45 8.77
CA ALA A 196 32.94 10.70 8.78
C ALA A 196 33.16 12.15 9.23
N THR A 197 33.51 12.34 10.49
CA THR A 197 33.96 13.63 11.03
C THR A 197 35.36 13.89 10.49
N SER A 198 35.49 14.51 9.32
CA SER A 198 36.73 15.19 8.95
C SER A 198 36.81 16.48 9.76
N ARG A 199 37.35 16.37 10.98
CA ARG A 199 37.77 17.51 11.77
C ARG A 199 39.22 17.82 11.36
N THR A 200 39.40 18.54 10.26
CA THR A 200 40.65 19.27 10.02
C THR A 200 40.62 20.49 10.92
N VAL A 201 41.23 20.34 12.10
CA VAL A 201 41.76 21.46 12.86
C VAL A 201 43.19 21.58 12.40
N ASP A 202 43.46 22.56 11.54
CA ASP A 202 44.83 23.04 11.30
C ASP A 202 44.96 24.43 11.90
N VAL A 203 46.14 24.57 12.51
CA VAL A 203 46.68 25.61 13.39
C VAL A 203 46.87 26.95 12.70
#